data_AF-A0A351NTP0-F1
#
_entry.id   AF-A0A351NTP0-F1
#
_cell.length_a   1.000
_cell.length_b   1.000
_cell.length_c   1.000
_cell.angle_alpha   90.00
_cell.angle_beta   90.00
_cell.angle_gamma   90.00
#
_symmetry.space_group_name_H-M   'P 1'
#
loop_
_entity.id
_entity.type
_entity.pdbx_description
1 polymer ?
#
loop_
_entity_poly.entity_id
_entity_poly.type
_entity_poly.pdbx_seq_one_letter_code
_entity_poly.pdbx_strand_id
1 'polypeptide(L)' 'LKDLAANLKMVVFGQDTAIDALSTSIKLARAGLREGSKPIGSFLFAGPTGVGKTEVSKQLANVLGIELVRFDMSEY' A
#
# COMPACT_ATOMS: atom_id res chain seq x y z
N LEU A 1 3.12 -13.11 -2.27
CA LEU A 1 2.67 -12.26 -1.13
C LEU A 1 3.52 -12.40 0.13
N LYS A 2 4.17 -13.56 0.40
CA LYS A 2 5.04 -13.74 1.57
C LYS A 2 6.01 -12.57 1.75
N ASP A 3 6.65 -12.16 0.66
CA ASP A 3 7.72 -11.16 0.62
C ASP A 3 7.24 -9.72 0.33
N LEU A 4 5.93 -9.45 0.36
CA LEU A 4 5.39 -8.12 0.03
C LEU A 4 6.02 -6.99 0.87
N ALA A 5 6.07 -7.15 2.18
CA ALA A 5 6.65 -6.16 3.09
C ALA A 5 8.16 -6.00 2.85
N ALA A 6 8.89 -7.10 2.64
CA ALA A 6 10.32 -7.07 2.37
C ALA A 6 10.60 -6.33 1.04
N ASN A 7 9.84 -6.62 -0.01
CA ASN A 7 9.97 -5.96 -1.31
C ASN A 7 9.70 -4.47 -1.23
N LEU A 8 8.70 -4.04 -0.46
CA LEU A 8 8.42 -2.62 -0.24
C LEU A 8 9.52 -1.93 0.57
N LYS A 9 10.03 -2.56 1.62
CA LYS A 9 11.10 -2.01 2.47
C LYS A 9 12.46 -1.90 1.75
N MET A 10 12.67 -2.64 0.66
CA MET A 10 13.86 -2.49 -0.17
C MET A 10 13.89 -1.15 -0.96
N VAL A 11 12.73 -0.54 -1.20
CA VAL A 11 12.60 0.66 -2.05
C VAL A 11 12.00 1.87 -1.31
N VAL A 12 11.28 1.64 -0.22
CA VAL A 12 10.74 2.70 0.65
C VAL A 12 11.36 2.60 2.04
N PHE A 13 12.23 3.55 2.34
CA PHE A 13 12.97 3.61 3.60
C PHE A 13 12.22 4.42 4.67
N GLY A 14 12.32 3.99 5.93
CA GLY A 14 11.80 4.74 7.09
C GLY A 14 10.28 4.72 7.24
N GLN A 15 9.58 3.82 6.54
CA GLN A 15 8.11 3.68 6.58
C GLN A 15 7.67 2.28 7.04
N ASP A 16 8.50 1.59 7.82
CA ASP A 16 8.32 0.18 8.18
C ASP A 16 6.96 -0.13 8.79
N THR A 17 6.52 0.66 9.77
CA THR A 17 5.24 0.45 10.45
C THR A 17 4.06 0.55 9.49
N ALA A 18 4.08 1.53 8.58
CA ALA A 18 3.02 1.71 7.58
C ALA A 18 3.03 0.55 6.57
N ILE A 19 4.21 0.11 6.13
CA ILE A 19 4.38 -1.01 5.21
C ILE A 19 3.90 -2.33 5.83
N ASP A 20 4.21 -2.58 7.10
CA ASP A 20 3.81 -3.80 7.81
C ASP A 20 2.30 -3.87 8.01
N ALA A 21 1.67 -2.75 8.40
CA ALA A 21 0.22 -2.64 8.55
C ALA A 21 -0.50 -2.87 7.20
N LEU A 22 -0.03 -2.22 6.14
CA LEU A 22 -0.55 -2.39 4.79
C LEU A 22 -0.41 -3.84 4.30
N SER A 23 0.78 -4.42 4.44
CA SER A 23 1.08 -5.78 3.97
C SER A 23 0.23 -6.82 4.70
N THR A 24 0.00 -6.64 6.00
CA THR A 24 -0.85 -7.51 6.81
C THR A 24 -2.31 -7.45 6.34
N SER A 25 -2.85 -6.25 6.15
CA SER A 25 -4.22 -6.03 5.65
C SER A 25 -4.45 -6.72 4.29
N ILE A 26 -3.51 -6.59 3.36
CA ILE A 26 -3.60 -7.22 2.02
C ILE A 26 -3.51 -8.75 2.11
N LYS A 27 -2.63 -9.29 2.96
CA LYS A 27 -2.51 -10.75 3.17
C LYS A 27 -3.81 -11.34 3.72
N LEU A 28 -4.44 -10.69 4.70
CA LEU A 28 -5.72 -11.13 5.27
C LEU A 28 -6.85 -11.12 4.24
N ALA A 29 -6.97 -10.05 3.45
CA ALA A 29 -7.97 -9.94 2.40
C ALA A 29 -7.82 -11.05 1.35
N ARG A 30 -6.59 -11.35 0.94
CA ARG A 30 -6.29 -12.43 -0.03
C ARG A 30 -6.50 -13.84 0.53
N ALA A 31 -6.44 -14.01 1.85
CA ALA A 31 -6.77 -15.26 2.53
C ALA A 31 -8.28 -15.50 2.69
N GLY A 32 -9.13 -14.61 2.17
CA GLY A 32 -10.59 -14.74 2.28
C GLY A 32 -11.13 -14.42 3.68
N LEU A 33 -10.32 -13.80 4.54
CA LEU A 33 -10.68 -13.47 5.92
C LEU A 33 -11.40 -12.11 6.04
N ARG A 34 -12.04 -11.64 4.95
CA ARG A 34 -12.78 -10.36 4.89
C ARG A 34 -14.11 -10.52 4.16
N GLU A 35 -15.08 -9.68 4.51
CA GLU A 35 -16.37 -9.58 3.82
C GLU A 35 -16.18 -9.22 2.33
N GLY A 36 -16.85 -9.96 1.44
CA GLY A 36 -16.66 -9.84 -0.01
C GLY A 36 -17.15 -8.54 -0.66
N SER A 37 -17.89 -7.70 0.06
CA SER A 37 -18.41 -6.41 -0.46
C SER A 37 -17.49 -5.21 -0.21
N LYS A 38 -16.39 -5.39 0.53
CA LYS A 38 -15.48 -4.31 0.90
C LYS A 38 -14.19 -4.35 0.07
N PRO A 39 -13.51 -3.21 -0.14
CA PRO A 39 -12.19 -3.18 -0.77
C PRO A 39 -11.17 -4.07 -0.04
N ILE A 40 -10.17 -4.56 -0.79
CA ILE A 40 -9.02 -5.33 -0.24
C ILE A 40 -8.35 -4.56 0.90
N GLY A 41 -8.29 -3.23 0.81
CA GLY A 41 -7.87 -2.33 1.87
C GLY A 41 -8.17 -0.88 1.49
N SER A 42 -8.46 -0.06 2.50
CA SER A 42 -8.55 1.38 2.37
C SER A 42 -7.56 2.00 3.36
N PHE A 43 -6.68 2.86 2.86
CA PHE A 43 -5.55 3.39 3.62
C PHE A 43 -5.47 4.90 3.44
N LEU A 44 -5.18 5.61 4.54
CA LEU A 44 -4.86 7.03 4.54
C LEU A 44 -3.42 7.19 5.04
N PHE A 45 -2.54 7.67 4.16
CA PHE A 45 -1.17 8.03 4.54
C PHE A 45 -1.12 9.50 4.94
N ALA A 46 -0.79 9.78 6.20
CA ALA A 46 -0.63 11.13 6.73
C ALA A 46 0.82 11.36 7.16
N GLY A 47 1.36 12.56 6.89
CA GLY A 47 2.72 12.95 7.26
C GLY A 47 3.26 14.10 6.40
N PRO A 48 4.48 14.62 6.69
CA PRO A 48 5.09 15.73 5.94
C PRO A 48 5.29 15.42 4.45
N THR A 49 5.42 16.46 3.62
CA THR A 49 5.78 16.31 2.20
C THR A 49 7.16 15.65 2.05
N GLY A 50 7.35 14.84 1.01
CA GLY A 50 8.64 14.21 0.71
C GLY A 50 8.95 12.89 1.43
N VAL A 51 8.11 12.45 2.39
CA VAL A 51 8.39 11.24 3.19
C VAL A 51 8.05 9.89 2.52
N GLY A 52 7.64 9.91 1.25
CA GLY A 52 7.40 8.67 0.47
C GLY A 52 5.97 8.13 0.43
N LYS A 53 4.96 8.89 0.87
CA LYS A 53 3.52 8.47 0.84
C LYS A 53 3.06 7.99 -0.54
N THR A 54 3.33 8.81 -1.57
CA THR A 54 3.01 8.49 -2.97
C THR A 54 3.85 7.32 -3.48
N GLU A 55 5.10 7.22 -3.03
CA GLU A 55 6.02 6.17 -3.45
C GLU A 55 5.58 4.80 -2.95
N VAL A 56 5.09 4.70 -1.70
CA VAL A 56 4.47 3.47 -1.17
C VAL A 56 3.36 2.96 -2.09
N SER A 57 2.51 3.86 -2.59
CA SER A 57 1.39 3.47 -3.46
C SER A 57 1.86 2.97 -4.83
N LYS A 58 2.87 3.64 -5.41
CA LYS A 58 3.50 3.21 -6.67
C LYS A 58 4.19 1.86 -6.55
N GLN A 59 5.04 1.71 -5.54
CA GLN A 59 5.78 0.46 -5.32
C GLN A 59 4.85 -0.69 -4.97
N LEU A 60 3.75 -0.43 -4.25
CA LEU A 60 2.73 -1.44 -4.01
C LEU A 60 2.11 -1.97 -5.30
N ALA A 61 1.71 -1.08 -6.21
CA ALA A 61 1.15 -1.48 -7.49
C ALA A 61 2.15 -2.31 -8.31
N ASN A 62 3.41 -1.86 -8.37
CA ASN A 62 4.49 -2.56 -9.05
C ASN A 62 4.72 -3.97 -8.47
N VAL A 63 4.83 -4.10 -7.15
CA VAL A 63 5.09 -5.39 -6.48
C VAL A 63 3.90 -6.35 -6.62
N LEU A 64 2.68 -5.83 -6.66
CA LEU A 64 1.47 -6.64 -6.88
C LEU A 64 1.21 -6.95 -8.35
N GLY A 65 1.92 -6.30 -9.29
CA GLY A 65 1.70 -6.45 -10.72
C GLY A 65 0.33 -5.95 -11.18
N ILE A 66 -0.16 -4.85 -10.57
CA ILE A 66 -1.45 -4.25 -10.88
C ILE A 66 -1.28 -2.82 -11.42
N GLU A 67 -2.27 -2.35 -12.17
CA GLU A 67 -2.33 -0.97 -12.62
C GLU A 67 -2.57 -0.01 -11.45
N LEU A 68 -1.77 1.08 -11.39
CA LEU A 68 -2.03 2.19 -10.48
C LEU A 68 -2.91 3.24 -11.18
N VAL A 69 -4.19 3.27 -10.83
CA VAL A 69 -5.07 4.37 -11.20
C VAL A 69 -4.82 5.54 -10.26
N ARG A 70 -4.30 6.66 -10.79
CA ARG A 70 -3.98 7.86 -10.01
C ARG A 70 -4.95 8.99 -10.35
N PHE A 71 -5.54 9.57 -9.31
CA PHE A 71 -6.32 10.80 -9.39
C PHE A 71 -5.52 11.94 -8.75
N ASP A 72 -5.40 13.07 -9.44
CA ASP A 72 -4.84 14.27 -8.86
C ASP A 72 -5.95 15.03 -8.13
N MET A 73 -5.77 15.23 -6.82
CA MET A 73 -6.76 15.87 -5.95
C MET A 73 -6.42 17.35 -5.71
N SER A 74 -5.42 17.92 -6.38
CA SER A 74 -5.07 19.34 -6.19
C SER A 74 -6.07 20.31 -6.83
N GLU A 75 -6.85 19.84 -7.79
CA GLU A 75 -7.84 20.62 -8.54
C GLU A 75 -9.29 20.41 -8.07
N TYR A 76 -9.47 19.67 -6.97
CA TYR A 76 -10.76 19.36 -6.34
C TYR A 76 -10.80 19.88 -4.89
#